data_AF-A0A6I9MT80-F1
#
_entry.id   AF-A0A6I9MT80-F1
#
_cell.length_a   1.000
_cell.length_b   1.000
_cell.length_c   1.000
_cell.angle_alpha   90.00
_cell.angle_beta   90.00
_cell.angle_gamma   90.00
#
_symmetry.space_group_name_H-M   'P 1'
#
loop_
_entity.id
_entity.type
_entity.pdbx_description
1 polymer ?
#
loop_
_entity_poly.entity_id
_entity_poly.type
_entity_poly.pdbx_seq_one_letter_code
_entity_poly.pdbx_strand_id
1 'polypeptide(L)'
;MNCVSCHFLQYLNPNLLAVVTESTDTHPERSFMGILLIDGVTGRIIHEAVQRKAKGPVHIVHSENWVVYEYWSTKSRRNEFSVIELYEGMELYNSTVFSSLDRPHAPQVLQQSYIFPSSISTMEATLTEKGITSRHLLIGLPSGGILSLPKMFLDPRRPEIVTEQSREENLIPYAPELLIRSEWFINYNQTVTRVRGIYTAPSGLESTCLVVAYGLDIYQTRVYPSKQFDVLKDDYDYMLISSVLLALFFATMISKRLAEVKLLNRAWR
;
A
#
# COMPACT_ATOMS: atom_id res chain seq x y z
N MET A 1 -7.39 -17.72 26.82
CA MET A 1 -8.46 -17.26 25.91
C MET A 1 -7.81 -16.96 24.59
N ASN A 2 -7.90 -17.89 23.64
CA ASN A 2 -7.27 -17.76 22.33
C ASN A 2 -8.26 -17.01 21.44
N CYS A 3 -7.97 -15.73 21.18
CA CYS A 3 -8.74 -14.95 20.22
C CYS A 3 -8.30 -15.39 18.81
N VAL A 4 -9.26 -15.85 18.00
CA VAL A 4 -9.04 -16.44 16.65
C VAL A 4 -8.97 -15.36 15.56
N SER A 5 -9.07 -14.07 15.92
CA SER A 5 -8.77 -12.94 15.04
C SER A 5 -8.53 -11.70 15.91
N CYS A 6 -7.28 -11.33 16.13
CA CYS A 6 -6.96 -10.07 16.80
C CYS A 6 -7.12 -8.93 15.80
N HIS A 7 -8.28 -8.29 15.79
CA HIS A 7 -8.44 -7.04 15.05
C HIS A 7 -7.62 -5.94 15.73
N PHE A 8 -6.41 -5.70 15.22
CA PHE A 8 -5.62 -4.54 15.62
C PHE A 8 -6.18 -3.29 14.94
N LEU A 9 -6.69 -2.38 15.76
CA LEU A 9 -7.23 -1.11 15.30
C LEU A 9 -6.08 -0.15 15.03
N GLN A 10 -6.08 0.46 13.85
CA GLN A 10 -5.04 1.39 13.41
C GLN A 10 -5.08 2.67 14.24
N TYR A 11 -3.90 3.16 14.63
CA TYR A 11 -3.78 4.45 15.29
C TYR A 11 -3.63 5.56 14.26
N LEU A 12 -4.69 6.35 14.07
CA LEU A 12 -4.77 7.41 13.07
C LEU A 12 -4.76 8.78 13.76
N ASN A 13 -3.58 9.38 13.89
CA ASN A 13 -3.44 10.74 14.42
C ASN A 13 -3.24 11.74 13.27
N PRO A 14 -4.23 12.61 12.98
CA PRO A 14 -4.15 13.58 11.89
C PRO A 14 -3.09 14.67 12.14
N ASN A 15 -2.65 14.85 13.38
CA ASN A 15 -1.65 15.83 13.78
C ASN A 15 -0.26 15.20 13.97
N LEU A 16 -0.05 13.97 13.51
CA LEU A 16 1.23 13.28 13.65
C LEU A 16 2.25 13.81 12.63
N LEU A 17 3.43 14.15 13.14
CA LEU A 17 4.56 14.59 12.34
C LEU A 17 5.69 13.57 12.45
N ALA A 18 6.24 13.16 11.32
CA ALA A 18 7.44 12.34 11.26
C ALA A 18 8.65 13.23 11.00
N VAL A 19 9.55 13.33 11.97
CA VAL A 19 10.77 14.13 11.91
C VAL A 19 11.97 13.21 11.75
N VAL A 20 12.82 13.50 10.76
CA VAL A 20 14.05 12.77 10.48
C VAL A 20 15.24 13.62 10.91
N THR A 21 16.20 13.00 11.58
CA THR A 21 17.46 13.62 12.01
C THR A 21 18.64 12.77 11.55
N GLU A 22 19.72 13.42 11.16
CA GLU A 22 20.99 12.78 10.80
C GLU A 22 22.08 13.28 11.75
N SER A 23 22.96 12.37 12.19
CA SER A 23 24.10 12.72 13.03
C SER A 23 25.09 13.65 12.30
N THR A 24 25.60 14.65 13.00
CA THR A 24 26.68 15.52 12.49
C THR A 24 28.01 14.77 12.33
N ASP A 25 28.24 13.71 13.12
CA ASP A 25 29.42 12.86 12.98
C ASP A 25 29.25 11.93 11.77
N THR A 26 29.97 12.22 10.70
CA THR A 26 29.93 11.44 9.46
C THR A 26 30.79 10.16 9.53
N HIS A 27 31.45 9.90 10.66
CA HIS A 27 32.30 8.72 10.80
C HIS A 27 31.44 7.44 10.74
N PRO A 28 31.73 6.46 9.84
CA PRO A 28 30.83 5.33 9.58
C PRO A 28 30.44 4.48 10.80
N GLU A 29 31.31 4.42 11.82
CA GLU A 29 31.07 3.66 13.06
C GLU A 29 30.21 4.39 14.08
N ARG A 30 30.10 5.72 13.96
CA ARG A 30 29.41 6.61 14.91
C ARG A 30 28.18 7.30 14.29
N SER A 31 28.06 7.28 12.97
CA SER A 31 26.92 7.87 12.28
C SER A 31 25.63 7.18 12.71
N PHE A 32 24.58 7.96 12.86
CA PHE A 32 23.26 7.45 13.17
C PHE A 32 22.18 8.35 12.59
N MET A 33 20.99 7.79 12.47
CA MET A 33 19.80 8.49 12.02
C MET A 33 18.69 8.30 13.03
N GLY A 34 17.97 9.37 13.36
CA GLY A 34 16.85 9.34 14.29
C GLY A 34 15.54 9.64 13.58
N ILE A 35 14.50 8.86 13.89
CA ILE A 35 13.12 9.11 13.50
C ILE A 35 12.32 9.41 14.76
N LEU A 36 11.64 10.55 14.76
CA LEU A 36 10.80 11.01 15.86
C LEU A 36 9.38 11.17 15.33
N LEU A 37 8.44 10.45 15.91
CA LEU A 37 7.01 10.64 15.66
C LEU A 37 6.46 11.52 16.77
N ILE A 38 6.00 12.72 16.41
CA ILE A 38 5.62 13.77 17.36
C ILE A 38 4.18 14.17 17.09
N ASP A 39 3.38 14.30 18.14
CA ASP A 39 2.07 14.93 18.04
C ASP A 39 2.23 16.45 17.95
N GLY A 40 1.78 17.04 16.84
CA GLY A 40 1.94 18.47 16.57
C GLY A 40 1.13 19.40 17.46
N VAL A 41 0.11 18.90 18.17
CA VAL A 41 -0.72 19.71 19.09
C VAL A 41 -0.11 19.72 20.49
N THR A 42 0.26 18.56 21.01
CA THR A 42 0.78 18.43 22.39
C THR A 42 2.30 18.53 22.49
N GLY A 43 3.01 18.31 21.39
CA GLY A 43 4.47 18.15 21.38
C GLY A 43 4.95 16.82 21.97
N ARG A 44 4.03 15.89 22.30
CA ARG A 44 4.39 14.59 22.86
C ARG A 44 5.11 13.75 21.79
N ILE A 45 6.26 13.19 22.16
CA ILE A 45 6.94 12.18 21.35
C ILE A 45 6.19 10.86 21.53
N ILE A 46 5.59 10.38 20.44
CA ILE A 46 4.84 9.13 20.36
C ILE A 46 5.81 7.96 20.22
N HIS A 47 6.82 8.11 19.37
CA HIS A 47 7.82 7.09 19.12
C HIS A 47 9.16 7.72 18.74
N GLU A 48 10.25 7.07 19.16
CA GLU A 48 11.62 7.42 18.81
C GLU A 48 12.33 6.15 18.35
N ALA A 49 12.91 6.19 17.15
CA ALA A 49 13.71 5.12 16.59
C ALA A 49 15.08 5.67 16.17
N VAL A 50 16.16 5.02 16.62
CA VAL A 50 17.54 5.40 16.27
C VAL A 50 18.21 4.28 15.49
N GLN A 51 18.49 4.53 14.21
CA GLN A 51 19.28 3.64 13.37
C GLN A 51 20.76 3.97 13.45
N ARG A 52 21.52 3.07 14.08
CA ARG A 52 22.98 3.19 14.25
C ARG A 52 23.68 2.72 12.98
N LYS A 53 24.83 3.32 12.68
CA LYS A 53 25.64 3.02 11.49
C LYS A 53 24.81 3.18 10.21
N ALA A 54 24.05 4.28 10.16
CA ALA A 54 23.21 4.68 9.05
C ALA A 54 23.62 6.09 8.59
N LYS A 55 23.36 6.40 7.32
CA LYS A 55 23.65 7.68 6.68
C LYS A 55 22.56 8.02 5.66
N GLY A 56 22.33 9.31 5.44
CA GLY A 56 21.48 9.79 4.36
C GLY A 56 22.10 9.69 2.95
N PRO A 57 21.36 10.12 1.91
CA PRO A 57 20.06 10.79 1.97
C PRO A 57 18.94 9.88 2.49
N VAL A 58 17.94 10.46 3.18
CA VAL A 58 16.76 9.71 3.64
C VAL A 58 15.53 10.17 2.89
N HIS A 59 14.84 9.18 2.34
CA HIS A 59 13.53 9.36 1.76
C HIS A 59 12.49 8.81 2.73
N ILE A 60 11.52 9.63 3.11
CA ILE A 60 10.45 9.27 4.06
C ILE A 60 9.09 9.50 3.41
N VAL A 61 8.19 8.55 3.64
CA VAL A 61 6.77 8.65 3.28
C VAL A 61 5.97 8.32 4.53
N HIS A 62 5.13 9.27 4.95
CA HIS A 62 4.18 9.11 6.04
C HIS A 62 2.77 9.11 5.46
N SER A 63 2.00 8.08 5.76
CA SER A 63 0.62 7.94 5.29
C SER A 63 -0.20 7.17 6.32
N GLU A 64 -1.39 7.67 6.63
CA GLU A 64 -2.35 7.03 7.53
C GLU A 64 -1.73 6.66 8.89
N ASN A 65 -1.52 5.37 9.17
CA ASN A 65 -0.95 4.86 10.42
C ASN A 65 0.49 4.37 10.27
N TRP A 66 1.12 4.56 9.10
CA TRP A 66 2.41 3.98 8.79
C TRP A 66 3.42 4.99 8.25
N VAL A 67 4.69 4.73 8.54
CA VAL A 67 5.82 5.52 8.09
C VAL A 67 6.83 4.56 7.47
N VAL A 68 7.21 4.81 6.22
CA VAL A 68 8.29 4.11 5.54
C VAL A 68 9.42 5.10 5.32
N TYR A 69 10.63 4.72 5.69
CA TYR A 69 11.81 5.51 5.39
C TYR A 69 12.94 4.63 4.90
N GLU A 70 13.73 5.16 3.98
CA GLU A 70 14.92 4.51 3.45
C GLU A 70 16.18 5.24 3.91
N TYR A 71 17.24 4.47 4.16
CA TYR A 71 18.56 4.98 4.53
C TYR A 71 19.67 4.05 4.02
N TRP A 72 20.89 4.57 3.97
CA TRP A 72 22.09 3.76 3.68
C TRP A 72 22.71 3.21 4.96
N SER A 73 22.81 1.89 5.08
CA SER A 73 23.52 1.25 6.20
C SER A 73 25.02 1.22 5.93
N THR A 74 25.82 1.91 6.75
CA THR A 74 27.28 1.97 6.61
C THR A 74 27.94 0.65 7.05
N LYS A 75 27.30 -0.10 7.95
CA LYS A 75 27.78 -1.40 8.44
C LYS A 75 27.74 -2.47 7.34
N SER A 76 26.59 -2.61 6.68
CA SER A 76 26.33 -3.63 5.66
C SER A 76 26.55 -3.12 4.23
N ARG A 77 26.77 -1.81 4.05
CA ARG A 77 26.99 -1.14 2.76
C ARG A 77 25.86 -1.40 1.75
N ARG A 78 24.63 -1.19 2.19
CA ARG A 78 23.41 -1.40 1.38
C ARG A 78 22.30 -0.45 1.79
N ASN A 79 21.33 -0.26 0.90
CA ASN A 79 20.10 0.48 1.21
C ASN A 79 19.15 -0.40 2.01
N GLU A 80 18.54 0.19 3.03
CA GLU A 80 17.57 -0.47 3.88
C GLU A 80 16.31 0.39 4.00
N PHE A 81 15.16 -0.25 3.84
CA PHE A 81 13.87 0.31 4.23
C PHE A 81 13.61 -0.05 5.69
N SER A 82 13.04 0.88 6.44
CA SER A 82 12.38 0.59 7.70
C SER A 82 10.94 1.05 7.62
N VAL A 83 10.05 0.21 8.15
CA VAL A 83 8.63 0.46 8.23
C VAL A 83 8.25 0.54 9.70
N ILE A 84 7.49 1.56 10.05
CA ILE A 84 6.85 1.71 11.35
C ILE A 84 5.35 1.73 11.13
N GLU A 85 4.60 0.95 11.89
CA GLU A 85 3.14 0.99 11.94
C GLU A 85 2.65 1.21 13.37
N LEU A 86 1.61 2.03 13.49
CA LEU A 86 1.00 2.40 14.76
C LEU A 86 -0.39 1.76 14.90
N TYR A 87 -0.61 1.14 16.06
CA TYR A 87 -1.85 0.46 16.42
C TYR A 87 -2.34 0.94 17.80
N GLU A 88 -3.64 1.09 17.96
CA GLU A 88 -4.25 1.50 19.23
C GLU A 88 -4.47 0.29 20.16
N GLY A 89 -4.61 -0.91 19.60
CA GLY A 89 -4.83 -2.17 20.31
C GLY A 89 -6.07 -2.89 19.81
N MET A 90 -6.76 -3.62 20.69
CA MET A 90 -8.01 -4.34 20.36
C MET A 90 -9.27 -3.50 20.59
N GLU A 91 -9.18 -2.45 21.40
CA GLU A 91 -10.30 -1.57 21.73
C GLU A 91 -9.97 -0.14 21.30
N LEU A 92 -10.91 0.53 20.63
CA LEU A 92 -10.82 1.95 20.33
C LEU A 92 -11.11 2.74 21.60
N TYR A 93 -10.24 3.69 21.94
CA TYR A 93 -10.50 4.59 23.06
C TYR A 93 -11.75 5.45 22.80
N ASN A 94 -11.84 6.00 21.58
CA ASN A 94 -13.02 6.72 21.12
C ASN A 94 -13.20 6.47 19.62
N SER A 95 -14.36 5.96 19.23
CA SER A 95 -14.69 5.61 17.84
C SER A 95 -15.22 6.79 17.01
N THR A 96 -15.62 7.89 17.66
CA THR A 96 -16.31 9.01 16.98
C THR A 96 -15.39 10.17 16.64
N VAL A 97 -14.49 10.52 17.57
CA VAL A 97 -13.64 11.71 17.45
C VAL A 97 -12.23 11.38 17.92
N PHE A 98 -11.25 11.85 17.15
CA PHE A 98 -9.86 11.86 17.56
C PHE A 98 -9.52 13.20 18.22
N SER A 99 -8.96 13.16 19.44
CA SER A 99 -8.43 14.32 20.16
C SER A 99 -7.02 14.03 20.66
N SER A 100 -6.05 14.83 20.23
CA SER A 100 -4.65 14.73 20.69
C SER A 100 -4.48 14.99 22.20
N LEU A 101 -5.37 15.78 22.81
CA LEU A 101 -5.28 16.17 24.23
C LEU A 101 -5.81 15.11 25.18
N ASP A 102 -6.72 14.26 24.71
CA ASP A 102 -7.46 13.30 25.52
C ASP A 102 -7.10 11.86 25.11
N ARG A 103 -5.79 11.58 25.07
CA ARG A 103 -5.24 10.26 24.74
C ARG A 103 -4.25 9.82 25.83
N PRO A 104 -4.70 9.04 26.83
CA PRO A 104 -3.84 8.59 27.92
C PRO A 104 -2.83 7.51 27.46
N HIS A 105 -3.24 6.64 26.54
CA HIS A 105 -2.45 5.49 26.10
C HIS A 105 -1.59 5.81 24.87
N ALA A 106 -0.34 5.37 24.89
CA ALA A 106 0.53 5.41 23.72
C ALA A 106 0.17 4.26 22.77
N PRO A 107 0.28 4.45 21.44
CA PRO A 107 0.03 3.38 20.49
C PRO A 107 1.09 2.28 20.61
N GLN A 108 0.68 1.06 20.29
CA GLN A 108 1.59 -0.05 20.02
C GLN A 108 2.29 0.21 18.69
N VAL A 109 3.62 0.22 18.73
CA VAL A 109 4.46 0.47 17.56
C VAL A 109 5.06 -0.84 17.10
N LEU A 110 4.82 -1.21 15.84
CA LEU A 110 5.48 -2.33 15.18
C LEU A 110 6.49 -1.79 14.18
N GLN A 111 7.68 -2.39 14.15
CA GLN A 111 8.74 -1.97 13.25
C GLN A 111 9.43 -3.18 12.64
N GLN A 112 9.74 -3.09 11.35
CA GLN A 112 10.55 -4.08 10.65
C GLN A 112 11.38 -3.41 9.56
N SER A 113 12.58 -3.94 9.31
CA SER A 113 13.49 -3.44 8.29
C SER A 113 13.61 -4.43 7.13
N TYR A 114 13.88 -3.91 5.94
CA TYR A 114 14.03 -4.64 4.69
C TYR A 114 15.24 -4.11 3.93
N ILE A 115 15.81 -4.92 3.06
CA ILE A 115 16.97 -4.60 2.24
C ILE A 115 16.48 -4.28 0.83
N PHE A 116 16.94 -3.17 0.28
CA PHE A 116 16.64 -2.78 -1.09
C PHE A 116 17.90 -2.79 -1.96
N PRO A 117 17.89 -3.44 -3.14
CA PRO A 117 19.10 -3.72 -3.91
C PRO A 117 19.58 -2.53 -4.76
N SER A 118 18.84 -1.42 -4.80
CA SER A 118 19.19 -0.23 -5.57
C SER A 118 19.12 1.02 -4.71
N SER A 119 19.69 2.13 -5.19
CA SER A 119 19.53 3.44 -4.54
C SER A 119 18.21 4.07 -4.93
N ILE A 120 17.72 4.99 -4.11
CA ILE A 120 16.46 5.69 -4.34
C ILE A 120 16.76 7.16 -4.64
N SER A 121 16.04 7.74 -5.61
CA SER A 121 16.11 9.19 -5.91
C SER A 121 14.93 9.94 -5.29
N THR A 122 13.76 9.33 -5.24
CA THR A 122 12.55 9.89 -4.65
C THR A 122 11.53 8.78 -4.36
N MET A 123 10.58 9.08 -3.48
CA MET A 123 9.58 8.12 -3.04
C MET A 123 8.27 8.85 -2.73
N GLU A 124 7.14 8.24 -3.10
CA GLU A 124 5.80 8.81 -2.87
C GLU A 124 4.76 7.70 -2.71
N ALA A 125 3.69 7.92 -1.96
CA ALA A 125 2.58 6.97 -1.86
C ALA A 125 1.48 7.26 -2.90
N THR A 126 0.81 6.20 -3.35
CA THR A 126 -0.42 6.33 -4.16
C THR A 126 -1.57 6.89 -3.34
N LEU A 127 -2.35 7.80 -3.94
CA LEU A 127 -3.45 8.52 -3.30
C LEU A 127 -4.77 8.38 -4.08
N THR A 128 -5.82 7.93 -3.38
CA THR A 128 -7.21 7.88 -3.87
C THR A 128 -8.15 8.60 -2.91
N GLU A 129 -9.36 8.90 -3.35
CA GLU A 129 -10.29 9.75 -2.59
C GLU A 129 -10.74 9.12 -1.28
N LYS A 130 -11.07 7.82 -1.31
CA LYS A 130 -11.59 7.10 -0.14
C LYS A 130 -10.54 6.23 0.55
N GLY A 131 -9.38 6.03 -0.06
CA GLY A 131 -8.32 5.18 0.49
C GLY A 131 -8.71 3.71 0.65
N ILE A 132 -9.65 3.22 -0.18
CA ILE A 132 -10.14 1.84 -0.15
C ILE A 132 -9.19 0.93 -0.93
N THR A 133 -8.62 1.40 -2.04
CA THR A 133 -7.65 0.62 -2.80
C THR A 133 -6.36 0.42 -2.01
N SER A 134 -5.67 -0.70 -2.24
CA SER A 134 -4.38 -0.99 -1.64
C SER A 134 -3.36 0.11 -1.94
N ARG A 135 -2.61 0.55 -0.93
CA ARG A 135 -1.55 1.55 -1.12
C ARG A 135 -0.31 0.91 -1.74
N HIS A 136 0.20 1.52 -2.82
CA HIS A 136 1.52 1.25 -3.37
C HIS A 136 2.47 2.42 -3.10
N LEU A 137 3.75 2.09 -2.92
CA LEU A 137 4.86 3.01 -2.78
C LEU A 137 5.55 3.14 -4.14
N LEU A 138 5.55 4.35 -4.70
CA LEU A 138 6.21 4.67 -5.95
C LEU A 138 7.64 5.09 -5.64
N ILE A 139 8.61 4.37 -6.21
CA ILE A 139 10.04 4.57 -5.96
C ILE A 139 10.69 4.97 -7.28
N GLY A 140 11.25 6.18 -7.33
CA GLY A 140 12.07 6.64 -8.45
C GLY A 140 13.50 6.12 -8.31
N LEU A 141 13.94 5.28 -9.24
CA LEU A 141 15.31 4.76 -9.28
C LEU A 141 16.23 5.72 -10.05
N PRO A 142 17.54 5.74 -9.76
CA PRO A 142 18.52 6.54 -10.50
C PRO A 142 18.66 6.11 -11.96
N SER A 143 18.27 4.88 -12.31
CA SER A 143 18.18 4.41 -13.70
C SER A 143 17.07 5.09 -14.50
N GLY A 144 16.18 5.86 -13.84
CA GLY A 144 15.01 6.48 -14.43
C GLY A 144 13.78 5.57 -14.48
N GLY A 145 13.87 4.34 -13.97
CA GLY A 145 12.71 3.47 -13.76
C GLY A 145 11.90 3.92 -12.55
N ILE A 146 10.57 3.86 -12.66
CA ILE A 146 9.64 4.14 -11.55
C ILE A 146 8.99 2.82 -11.13
N LEU A 147 9.36 2.34 -9.96
CA LEU A 147 8.91 1.08 -9.40
C LEU A 147 7.65 1.31 -8.55
N SER A 148 6.61 0.51 -8.77
CA SER A 148 5.41 0.49 -7.92
C SER A 148 5.47 -0.71 -6.96
N LEU A 149 5.94 -0.49 -5.73
CA LEU A 149 6.05 -1.51 -4.70
C LEU A 149 4.77 -1.59 -3.85
N PRO A 150 4.05 -2.73 -3.81
CA PRO A 150 2.88 -2.87 -2.94
C PRO A 150 3.25 -2.78 -1.46
N LYS A 151 2.52 -1.97 -0.67
CA LYS A 151 2.78 -1.79 0.78
C LYS A 151 2.71 -3.09 1.57
N MET A 152 1.98 -4.11 1.08
CA MET A 152 1.89 -5.42 1.73
C MET A 152 3.25 -6.16 1.85
N PHE A 153 4.22 -5.84 0.99
CA PHE A 153 5.58 -6.39 1.13
C PHE A 153 6.39 -5.69 2.23
N LEU A 154 5.94 -4.52 2.67
CA LEU A 154 6.52 -3.69 3.71
C LEU A 154 5.60 -3.70 4.94
N ASP A 155 5.21 -4.86 5.45
CA ASP A 155 4.35 -5.01 6.64
C ASP A 155 5.18 -5.54 7.82
N PRO A 156 5.26 -4.84 8.97
CA PRO A 156 6.05 -5.27 10.13
C PRO A 156 5.49 -6.51 10.85
N ARG A 157 4.27 -6.95 10.53
CA ARG A 157 3.66 -8.16 11.10
C ARG A 157 4.08 -9.43 10.38
N ARG A 158 4.86 -9.33 9.29
CA ARG A 158 5.32 -10.49 8.53
C ARG A 158 6.20 -11.37 9.43
N PRO A 159 5.80 -12.64 9.68
CA PRO A 159 6.46 -13.47 10.68
C PRO A 159 7.76 -14.06 10.12
N GLU A 160 8.79 -14.17 10.94
CA GLU A 160 10.01 -14.93 10.60
C GLU A 160 9.74 -16.43 10.54
N ILE A 161 8.89 -16.93 11.43
CA ILE A 161 8.47 -18.32 11.51
C ILE A 161 6.95 -18.37 11.36
N VAL A 162 6.48 -19.10 10.35
CA VAL A 162 5.05 -19.20 10.05
C VAL A 162 4.32 -19.92 11.17
N THR A 163 3.30 -19.26 11.73
CA THR A 163 2.37 -19.81 12.71
C THR A 163 0.99 -20.01 12.09
N GLU A 164 0.14 -20.84 12.70
CA GLU A 164 -1.25 -21.04 12.25
C GLU A 164 -2.04 -19.72 12.17
N GLN A 165 -1.88 -18.85 13.16
CA GLN A 165 -2.51 -17.52 13.19
C GLN A 165 -2.07 -16.65 11.99
N SER A 166 -0.76 -16.62 11.71
CA SER A 166 -0.25 -15.85 10.56
C SER A 166 -0.74 -16.39 9.22
N ARG A 167 -1.03 -17.70 9.15
CA ARG A 167 -1.60 -18.36 7.97
C ARG A 167 -3.08 -18.02 7.80
N GLU A 168 -3.84 -17.95 8.89
CA GLU A 168 -5.25 -17.52 8.87
C GLU A 168 -5.38 -16.07 8.36
N GLU A 169 -4.44 -15.20 8.73
CA GLU A 169 -4.39 -13.80 8.25
C GLU A 169 -3.79 -13.63 6.84
N ASN A 170 -3.35 -14.72 6.18
CA ASN A 170 -2.66 -14.71 4.88
C ASN A 170 -1.41 -13.81 4.85
N LEU A 171 -0.67 -13.74 5.96
CA LEU A 171 0.56 -12.96 6.03
C LEU A 171 1.69 -13.65 5.25
N ILE A 172 2.37 -12.88 4.41
CA ILE A 172 3.53 -13.35 3.67
C ILE A 172 4.69 -13.50 4.68
N PRO A 173 5.39 -14.65 4.74
CA PRO A 173 6.54 -14.82 5.63
C PRO A 173 7.59 -13.73 5.40
N TYR A 174 8.29 -13.31 6.45
CA TYR A 174 9.30 -12.27 6.34
C TYR A 174 10.43 -12.69 5.39
N ALA A 175 10.67 -11.84 4.40
CA ALA A 175 11.79 -11.97 3.47
C ALA A 175 12.52 -10.63 3.50
N PRO A 176 13.74 -10.55 4.08
CA PRO A 176 14.44 -9.28 4.25
C PRO A 176 14.82 -8.66 2.91
N GLU A 177 15.15 -9.45 1.91
CA GLU A 177 15.58 -8.96 0.60
C GLU A 177 14.36 -8.68 -0.30
N LEU A 178 14.18 -7.41 -0.67
CA LEU A 178 13.18 -7.01 -1.65
C LEU A 178 13.72 -7.17 -3.06
N LEU A 179 12.96 -7.86 -3.91
CA LEU A 179 13.32 -8.08 -5.30
C LEU A 179 12.74 -6.99 -6.19
N ILE A 180 13.58 -6.43 -7.07
CA ILE A 180 13.11 -5.55 -8.15
C ILE A 180 12.62 -6.44 -9.29
N ARG A 181 11.32 -6.38 -9.55
CA ARG A 181 10.65 -7.10 -10.63
C ARG A 181 10.37 -6.15 -11.78
N SER A 182 10.69 -6.55 -13.01
CA SER A 182 10.51 -5.68 -14.17
C SER A 182 9.04 -5.36 -14.44
N GLU A 183 8.13 -6.24 -14.02
CA GLU A 183 6.68 -6.08 -14.13
C GLU A 183 6.11 -4.98 -13.22
N TRP A 184 6.89 -4.53 -12.24
CA TRP A 184 6.48 -3.45 -11.32
C TRP A 184 6.89 -2.06 -11.82
N PHE A 185 7.60 -1.95 -12.95
CA PHE A 185 7.90 -0.65 -13.54
C PHE A 185 6.68 -0.07 -14.23
N ILE A 186 6.22 1.09 -13.76
CA ILE A 186 5.04 1.77 -14.32
C ILE A 186 5.35 2.55 -15.60
N ASN A 187 6.63 2.79 -15.87
CA ASN A 187 7.09 3.58 -17.01
C ASN A 187 7.71 2.75 -18.14
N TYR A 188 7.73 1.41 -18.03
CA TYR A 188 8.23 0.49 -19.06
C TYR A 188 9.55 0.99 -19.70
N ASN A 189 9.49 1.45 -20.95
CA ASN A 189 10.65 1.92 -21.72
C ASN A 189 10.83 3.45 -21.71
N GLN A 190 10.00 4.18 -20.97
CA GLN A 190 10.01 5.65 -20.87
C GLN A 190 10.74 6.08 -19.59
N THR A 191 12.07 5.98 -19.60
CA THR A 191 12.89 6.33 -18.44
C THR A 191 12.86 7.84 -18.18
N VAL A 192 12.70 8.23 -16.92
CA VAL A 192 12.71 9.64 -16.50
C VAL A 192 14.07 9.98 -15.93
N THR A 193 14.83 10.84 -16.61
CA THR A 193 16.19 11.15 -16.17
C THR A 193 16.16 12.06 -14.95
N ARG A 194 17.01 11.76 -13.94
CA ARG A 194 17.18 12.57 -12.71
C ARG A 194 15.84 12.92 -12.05
N VAL A 195 15.04 11.90 -11.73
CA VAL A 195 13.75 12.08 -11.03
C VAL A 195 13.99 12.84 -9.73
N ARG A 196 13.34 14.00 -9.58
CA ARG A 196 13.42 14.84 -8.38
C ARG A 196 12.24 14.62 -7.46
N GLY A 197 11.09 14.32 -8.02
CA GLY A 197 9.86 14.09 -7.27
C GLY A 197 8.85 13.29 -8.07
N ILE A 198 7.93 12.67 -7.33
CA ILE A 198 6.73 12.03 -7.86
C ILE A 198 5.56 12.72 -7.17
N TYR A 199 4.56 13.09 -7.95
CA TYR A 199 3.31 13.65 -7.45
C TYR A 199 2.18 12.68 -7.75
N THR A 200 1.33 12.43 -6.76
CA THR A 200 0.17 11.55 -6.89
C THR A 200 -1.10 12.34 -6.60
N ALA A 201 -2.16 12.06 -7.38
CA ALA A 201 -3.45 12.70 -7.22
C ALA A 201 -4.60 11.72 -7.45
N PRO A 202 -5.72 11.86 -6.73
CA PRO A 202 -6.93 11.08 -6.98
C PRO A 202 -7.51 11.45 -8.36
N SER A 203 -8.10 10.46 -9.04
CA SER A 203 -8.67 10.63 -10.39
C SER A 203 -10.20 10.80 -10.43
N GLY A 204 -10.88 10.65 -9.29
CA GLY A 204 -12.35 10.50 -9.20
C GLY A 204 -12.83 9.04 -9.23
N LEU A 205 -12.00 8.13 -9.76
CA LEU A 205 -12.21 6.68 -9.62
C LEU A 205 -11.35 6.16 -8.46
N GLU A 206 -11.93 5.28 -7.64
CA GLU A 206 -11.26 4.77 -6.44
C GLU A 206 -10.16 3.76 -6.79
N SER A 207 -10.26 3.09 -7.94
CA SER A 207 -9.22 2.17 -8.40
C SER A 207 -8.00 2.85 -9.01
N THR A 208 -8.06 4.17 -9.25
CA THR A 208 -7.13 4.85 -10.17
C THR A 208 -6.47 6.06 -9.51
N CYS A 209 -5.13 6.06 -9.53
CA CYS A 209 -4.28 7.17 -9.09
C CYS A 209 -3.60 7.81 -10.30
N LEU A 210 -3.68 9.14 -10.43
CA LEU A 210 -2.88 9.89 -11.38
C LEU A 210 -1.47 10.06 -10.81
N VAL A 211 -0.45 9.84 -11.64
CA VAL A 211 0.95 9.93 -11.24
C VAL A 211 1.68 10.83 -12.22
N VAL A 212 2.42 11.80 -11.69
CA VAL A 212 3.34 12.65 -12.45
C VAL A 212 4.73 12.56 -11.81
N ALA A 213 5.68 11.96 -12.52
CA ALA A 213 7.09 12.00 -12.14
C ALA A 213 7.78 13.15 -12.88
N TYR A 214 8.55 13.95 -12.15
CA TYR A 214 9.25 15.10 -12.71
C TYR A 214 10.72 15.12 -12.29
N GLY A 215 11.58 15.47 -13.24
CA GLY A 215 13.03 15.50 -13.08
C GLY A 215 13.68 16.40 -14.12
N LEU A 216 14.57 15.84 -14.93
CA LEU A 216 14.94 16.44 -16.21
C LEU A 216 13.79 16.35 -17.22
N ASP A 217 13.13 15.19 -17.22
CA ASP A 217 11.98 14.87 -18.06
C ASP A 217 10.70 14.84 -17.20
N ILE A 218 9.53 14.92 -17.85
CA ILE A 218 8.23 14.79 -17.21
C ILE A 218 7.55 13.54 -17.76
N TYR A 219 7.06 12.69 -16.88
CA TYR A 219 6.28 11.50 -17.22
C TYR A 219 4.97 11.51 -16.46
N GLN A 220 3.87 11.26 -17.16
CA GLN A 220 2.54 11.19 -16.59
C GLN A 220 1.92 9.84 -16.94
N THR A 221 1.31 9.19 -15.95
CA THR A 221 0.56 7.96 -16.16
C THR A 221 -0.55 7.80 -15.13
N ARG A 222 -1.32 6.73 -15.27
CA ARG A 222 -2.31 6.27 -14.29
C ARG A 222 -1.85 4.94 -13.73
N VAL A 223 -1.97 4.77 -12.42
CA VAL A 223 -1.64 3.53 -11.72
C VAL A 223 -2.90 2.95 -11.10
N TYR A 224 -3.01 1.62 -11.12
CA TYR A 224 -4.16 0.87 -10.61
C TYR A 224 -3.70 -0.13 -9.53
N PRO A 225 -3.53 0.29 -8.27
CA PRO A 225 -2.95 -0.56 -7.24
C PRO A 225 -3.68 -1.89 -7.04
N SER A 226 -5.02 -1.86 -6.96
CA SER A 226 -5.87 -3.05 -6.82
C SER A 226 -6.53 -3.50 -8.13
N LYS A 227 -5.96 -3.11 -9.29
CA LYS A 227 -6.61 -3.19 -10.62
C LYS A 227 -7.90 -2.35 -10.68
N GLN A 228 -8.45 -2.19 -11.88
CA GLN A 228 -9.66 -1.43 -12.13
C GLN A 228 -10.91 -2.22 -11.71
N PHE A 229 -11.28 -2.17 -10.43
CA PHE A 229 -12.46 -2.88 -9.90
C PHE A 229 -13.77 -2.10 -10.04
N ASP A 230 -13.70 -0.79 -10.30
CA ASP A 230 -14.84 0.12 -10.48
C ASP A 230 -15.12 0.44 -11.96
N VAL A 231 -14.39 -0.19 -12.88
CA VAL A 231 -14.58 -0.07 -14.34
C VAL A 231 -14.79 -1.48 -14.92
N LEU A 232 -15.62 -1.56 -15.95
CA LEU A 232 -15.79 -2.81 -16.70
C LEU A 232 -14.46 -3.17 -17.40
N LYS A 233 -14.14 -4.46 -17.47
CA LYS A 233 -12.90 -4.89 -18.10
C LYS A 233 -12.85 -4.47 -19.57
N ASP A 234 -11.66 -4.11 -20.04
CA ASP A 234 -11.42 -3.77 -21.43
C ASP A 234 -11.65 -4.97 -22.37
N ASP A 235 -11.43 -6.20 -21.88
CA ASP A 235 -11.60 -7.46 -22.62
C ASP A 235 -12.99 -8.10 -22.45
N TYR A 236 -13.98 -7.32 -22.02
CA TYR A 236 -15.33 -7.83 -21.79
C TYR A 236 -16.00 -8.29 -23.09
N ASP A 237 -16.43 -9.55 -23.15
CA ASP A 237 -17.08 -10.15 -24.31
C ASP A 237 -18.57 -9.80 -24.36
N TYR A 238 -18.87 -8.64 -24.93
CA TYR A 238 -20.24 -8.18 -25.17
C TYR A 238 -21.02 -9.09 -26.11
N MET A 239 -20.36 -9.79 -27.05
CA MET A 239 -21.02 -10.64 -28.04
C MET A 239 -21.52 -11.92 -27.41
N LEU A 240 -20.72 -12.55 -26.54
CA LEU A 240 -21.11 -13.75 -25.80
C LEU A 240 -22.39 -13.49 -24.99
N ILE A 241 -22.41 -12.43 -24.17
CA ILE A 241 -23.56 -12.16 -23.29
C ILE A 241 -24.80 -11.80 -24.11
N SER A 242 -24.65 -11.00 -25.16
CA SER A 242 -25.76 -10.67 -26.06
C SER A 242 -26.33 -11.93 -26.73
N SER A 243 -25.47 -12.85 -27.17
CA SER A 243 -25.90 -14.10 -27.82
C SER A 243 -26.63 -15.03 -26.85
N VAL A 244 -26.15 -15.16 -25.60
CA VAL A 244 -26.77 -15.98 -24.56
C VAL A 244 -28.13 -15.43 -24.16
N LEU A 245 -28.26 -14.10 -24.03
CA LEU A 245 -29.54 -13.45 -23.73
C LEU A 245 -30.58 -13.71 -24.82
N LEU A 246 -30.19 -13.57 -26.09
CA LEU A 246 -31.07 -13.89 -27.21
C LEU A 246 -31.46 -15.38 -27.24
N ALA A 247 -30.49 -16.27 -27.02
CA ALA A 247 -30.76 -17.70 -26.97
C ALA A 247 -31.74 -18.07 -25.85
N LEU A 248 -31.56 -17.51 -24.65
CA LEU A 248 -32.49 -17.70 -23.52
C LEU A 248 -33.87 -17.12 -23.82
N PHE A 249 -33.95 -15.96 -24.47
CA PHE A 249 -35.22 -15.36 -24.88
C PHE A 249 -36.00 -16.28 -25.83
N PHE A 250 -35.37 -16.77 -26.90
CA PHE A 250 -36.00 -17.69 -27.85
C PHE A 250 -36.34 -19.03 -27.21
N ALA A 251 -35.43 -19.60 -26.40
CA ALA A 251 -35.68 -20.85 -25.68
C ALA A 251 -36.90 -20.73 -24.75
N THR A 252 -37.07 -19.60 -24.07
CA THR A 252 -38.22 -19.33 -23.21
C THR A 252 -39.52 -19.26 -24.01
N MET A 253 -39.51 -18.54 -25.14
CA MET A 253 -40.69 -18.42 -26.03
C MET A 253 -41.13 -19.77 -26.60
N ILE A 254 -40.17 -20.58 -27.04
CA ILE A 254 -40.43 -21.94 -27.55
C ILE A 254 -40.96 -22.83 -26.42
N SER A 255 -40.30 -22.81 -25.25
CA SER A 255 -40.71 -23.63 -24.10
C SER A 255 -42.10 -23.28 -23.59
N LYS A 256 -42.47 -21.98 -23.55
CA LYS A 256 -43.82 -21.53 -23.21
C LYS A 256 -44.86 -22.15 -24.15
N ARG A 257 -44.63 -22.05 -25.46
CA ARG A 257 -45.55 -22.59 -26.46
C ARG A 257 -45.65 -24.11 -26.36
N LEU A 258 -44.54 -24.80 -26.16
CA LEU A 258 -44.53 -26.26 -25.95
C LEU A 258 -45.27 -26.67 -24.68
N ALA A 259 -45.15 -25.90 -23.59
CA ALA A 259 -45.86 -26.15 -22.35
C ALA A 259 -47.37 -25.94 -22.47
N GLU A 260 -47.82 -24.86 -23.13
CA GLU A 260 -49.24 -24.60 -23.40
C GLU A 260 -49.86 -25.74 -24.22
N VAL A 261 -49.18 -26.20 -25.28
CA VAL A 261 -49.61 -27.34 -26.10
C VAL A 261 -49.66 -28.62 -25.27
N LYS A 262 -48.65 -28.89 -24.43
CA LYS A 262 -48.61 -30.09 -23.59
C LYS A 262 -49.72 -30.10 -22.53
N LEU A 263 -50.02 -28.95 -21.92
CA LEU A 263 -51.11 -28.80 -20.96
C LEU A 263 -52.47 -29.00 -21.62
N LEU A 264 -52.68 -28.41 -22.80
CA LEU A 264 -53.89 -28.62 -23.59
C LEU A 264 -54.07 -30.11 -23.91
N ASN A 265 -53.06 -30.78 -24.45
CA ASN A 265 -53.13 -32.22 -24.76
C ASN A 265 -53.40 -33.10 -23.54
N ARG A 266 -52.96 -32.68 -22.33
CA ARG A 266 -53.25 -33.38 -21.08
C ARG A 266 -54.68 -33.14 -20.60
N ALA A 267 -55.22 -31.94 -20.79
CA ALA A 267 -56.57 -31.57 -20.36
C ALA A 267 -57.68 -32.15 -21.26
N TRP A 268 -57.36 -32.42 -22.53
CA TRP A 268 -58.29 -33.01 -23.52
C TRP A 268 -58.15 -34.54 -23.66
N ARG A 269 -57.46 -35.17 -22.70
CA ARG A 269 -57.49 -36.62 -22.46
C ARG A 269 -58.44 -36.93 -21.32
#